data_AF-A0A3D1WW24-F1
#
_entry.id   AF-A0A3D1WW24-F1
#
_cell.length_a   1.000
_cell.length_b   1.000
_cell.length_c   1.000
_cell.angle_alpha   90.00
_cell.angle_beta   90.00
_cell.angle_gamma   90.00
#
_symmetry.space_group_name_H-M   'P 1'
#
loop_
_entity.id
_entity.type
_entity.pdbx_description
1 polymer ?
#
loop_
_entity_poly.entity_id
_entity_poly.type
_entity_poly.pdbx_seq_one_letter_code
_entity_poly.pdbx_strand_id
1 'polypeptide(L)'
;MASCFILRRNREKSLYLTPFVDPKLAPSWQEDDEIHWLASTGLNTHEKDDALFTLYTQIDRGVDRWIQDARYIPRLLVSSAVFLTVYFFFSLAVRDPIPMVDELVLAIVASFLAAYALSKRDKKGELAMKRRLELKQNASRCDYSILEGLSSYEAYLDTCSYLDTLDLADRLALTGDADLPALEIAESETGPWQKEFKDILLRHFELTDRPLYALYVQVMRVRTSEAGDEAFAARLIKLAMHKNLDLSLLALLVVASKQ
;
A
#
# COMPACT_ATOMS: atom_id res chain seq x y z
N MET A 1 -12.01 -15.04 4.74
CA MET A 1 -11.04 -14.91 5.87
C MET A 1 -9.88 -14.04 5.42
N ALA A 2 -9.56 -13.01 6.18
CA ALA A 2 -8.48 -12.07 5.86
C ALA A 2 -7.48 -12.01 7.03
N SER A 3 -6.28 -12.53 6.82
CA SER A 3 -5.20 -12.47 7.82
C SER A 3 -4.50 -11.11 7.76
N CYS A 4 -4.35 -10.47 8.91
CA CYS A 4 -3.63 -9.23 9.09
C CYS A 4 -2.47 -9.48 10.05
N PHE A 5 -1.33 -8.81 9.84
CA PHE A 5 -0.11 -9.04 10.62
C PHE A 5 0.40 -7.74 11.24
N ILE A 6 0.88 -7.82 12.48
CA ILE A 6 1.49 -6.68 13.18
C ILE A 6 2.95 -7.02 13.43
N LEU A 7 3.85 -6.26 12.82
CA LEU A 7 5.29 -6.42 12.99
C LEU A 7 5.83 -5.26 13.82
N ARG A 8 6.26 -5.55 15.05
CA ARG A 8 6.82 -4.55 15.94
C ARG A 8 8.26 -4.26 15.61
N ARG A 9 8.64 -3.00 15.80
CA ARG A 9 9.98 -2.49 15.51
C ARG A 9 10.45 -1.69 16.72
N ASN A 10 11.65 -1.99 17.23
CA ASN A 10 12.15 -1.33 18.44
C ASN A 10 12.56 0.13 18.21
N ARG A 11 13.15 0.43 17.05
CA ARG A 11 13.65 1.78 16.72
C ARG A 11 12.68 2.61 15.88
N GLU A 12 11.70 1.97 15.25
CA GLU A 12 10.78 2.58 14.31
C GLU A 12 9.34 2.22 14.63
N LYS A 13 8.38 2.73 13.85
CA LYS A 13 6.96 2.43 14.08
C LYS A 13 6.64 0.99 13.69
N SER A 14 5.74 0.36 14.45
CA SER A 14 5.18 -0.94 14.10
C SER A 14 4.51 -0.89 12.73
N LEU A 15 4.67 -1.97 11.97
CA LEU A 15 4.06 -2.14 10.66
C LEU A 15 2.75 -2.91 10.81
N TYR A 16 1.69 -2.34 10.25
CA TYR A 16 0.36 -2.93 10.21
C TYR A 16 0.08 -3.40 8.78
N LEU A 17 0.17 -4.71 8.58
CA LEU A 17 0.07 -5.35 7.28
C LEU A 17 -1.31 -5.96 7.13
N THR A 18 -1.99 -5.61 6.05
CA THR A 18 -3.37 -6.00 5.82
C THR A 18 -3.60 -6.19 4.32
N PRO A 19 -4.51 -7.09 3.91
CA PRO A 19 -4.91 -7.21 2.51
C PRO A 19 -5.73 -5.99 2.03
N PHE A 20 -6.31 -5.24 2.96
CA PHE A 20 -7.09 -4.03 2.68
C PHE A 20 -6.25 -2.85 2.15
N VAL A 21 -4.92 -2.96 2.20
CA VAL A 21 -4.01 -1.97 1.61
C VAL A 21 -4.22 -1.79 0.10
N ASP A 22 -4.67 -2.84 -0.60
CA ASP A 22 -4.94 -2.78 -2.03
C ASP A 22 -6.40 -2.38 -2.32
N PRO A 23 -6.66 -1.13 -2.75
CA PRO A 23 -8.02 -0.68 -3.03
C PRO A 23 -8.64 -1.38 -4.25
N LYS A 24 -7.85 -2.08 -5.08
CA LYS A 24 -8.37 -2.85 -6.22
C LYS A 24 -9.16 -4.07 -5.78
N LEU A 25 -8.88 -4.59 -4.58
CA LEU A 25 -9.58 -5.74 -3.99
C LEU A 25 -10.89 -5.33 -3.29
N ALA A 26 -11.19 -4.03 -3.20
CA ALA A 26 -12.42 -3.52 -2.60
C ALA A 26 -13.73 -4.16 -3.11
N PRO A 27 -13.88 -4.49 -4.42
CA PRO A 27 -15.08 -5.17 -4.91
C PRO A 27 -15.24 -6.60 -4.37
N SER A 28 -14.15 -7.27 -3.99
CA SER A 28 -14.17 -8.67 -3.53
C SER A 28 -14.31 -8.81 -2.02
N TRP A 29 -14.15 -7.74 -1.24
CA TRP A 29 -14.29 -7.81 0.22
C TRP A 29 -15.73 -8.10 0.62
N GLN A 30 -15.95 -9.15 1.40
CA GLN A 30 -17.27 -9.50 1.89
C GLN A 30 -17.50 -8.90 3.29
N GLU A 31 -18.77 -8.70 3.63
CA GLU A 31 -19.17 -8.15 4.93
C GLU A 31 -19.03 -9.18 6.06
N ASP A 32 -19.06 -10.47 5.72
CA ASP A 32 -18.94 -11.60 6.64
C ASP A 32 -17.53 -12.20 6.66
N ASP A 33 -16.55 -11.57 5.99
CA ASP A 33 -15.17 -12.05 6.01
C ASP A 33 -14.58 -11.88 7.42
N GLU A 34 -14.26 -12.98 8.09
CA GLU A 34 -13.56 -12.91 9.37
C GLU A 34 -12.17 -12.30 9.21
N ILE A 35 -11.88 -11.27 10.00
CA ILE A 35 -10.60 -10.56 10.02
C ILE A 35 -9.83 -10.98 11.28
N HIS A 36 -8.65 -11.55 11.08
CA HIS A 36 -7.79 -12.06 12.14
C HIS A 36 -6.49 -11.27 12.19
N TRP A 37 -6.14 -10.71 13.34
CA TRP A 37 -4.87 -10.04 13.58
C TRP A 37 -3.88 -10.97 14.26
N LEU A 38 -2.75 -11.20 13.60
CA LEU A 38 -1.65 -12.04 14.04
C LEU A 38 -0.51 -11.15 14.54
N ALA A 39 -0.09 -11.35 15.78
CA ALA A 39 1.02 -10.64 16.41
C ALA A 39 1.96 -11.61 17.14
N SER A 40 3.22 -11.23 17.34
CA SER A 40 4.21 -12.05 18.05
C SER A 40 3.86 -12.26 19.53
N THR A 41 3.22 -11.27 20.17
CA THR A 41 2.76 -11.37 21.56
C THR A 41 1.42 -10.65 21.75
N GLY A 42 0.85 -10.70 22.96
CA GLY A 42 -0.39 -10.01 23.30
C GLY A 42 -0.35 -8.51 22.95
N LEU A 43 -1.47 -8.00 22.45
CA LEU A 43 -1.59 -6.62 21.98
C LEU A 43 -2.05 -5.67 23.08
N ASN A 44 -1.36 -4.54 23.19
CA ASN A 44 -1.74 -3.43 24.06
C ASN A 44 -2.94 -2.66 23.47
N THR A 45 -3.66 -1.89 24.30
CA THR A 45 -4.81 -1.08 23.86
C THR A 45 -4.44 -0.14 22.71
N HIS A 46 -3.29 0.55 22.81
CA HIS A 46 -2.81 1.44 21.76
C HIS A 46 -2.58 0.72 20.42
N GLU A 47 -2.02 -0.49 20.45
CA GLU A 47 -1.74 -1.24 19.23
C GLU A 47 -3.02 -1.73 18.56
N LYS A 48 -4.05 -2.08 19.35
CA LYS A 48 -5.38 -2.41 18.86
C LYS A 48 -6.04 -1.20 18.21
N ASP A 49 -5.94 -0.03 18.83
CA ASP A 49 -6.47 1.22 18.28
C ASP A 49 -5.80 1.58 16.96
N ASP A 50 -4.46 1.47 16.88
CA ASP A 50 -3.70 1.73 15.66
C ASP A 50 -4.00 0.72 14.54
N ALA A 51 -4.20 -0.56 14.90
CA ALA A 51 -4.61 -1.61 13.97
C ALA A 51 -6.01 -1.33 13.38
N LEU A 52 -6.98 -0.98 14.23
CA LEU A 52 -8.33 -0.61 13.81
C LEU A 52 -8.33 0.68 12.97
N PHE A 53 -7.56 1.69 13.37
CA PHE A 53 -7.41 2.93 12.62
C PHE A 53 -6.83 2.68 11.22
N THR A 54 -5.83 1.80 11.12
CA THR A 54 -5.23 1.39 9.85
C THR A 54 -6.26 0.73 8.94
N LEU A 55 -7.02 -0.25 9.46
CA LEU A 55 -8.10 -0.91 8.71
C LEU A 55 -9.15 0.09 8.24
N TYR A 56 -9.63 0.96 9.13
CA TYR A 56 -10.64 1.96 8.78
C TYR A 56 -10.16 2.89 7.67
N THR A 57 -8.92 3.36 7.74
CA THR A 57 -8.33 4.23 6.74
C THR A 57 -8.21 3.53 5.38
N GLN A 58 -7.82 2.27 5.37
CA GLN A 58 -7.67 1.47 4.14
C GLN A 58 -9.02 1.09 3.53
N ILE A 59 -9.98 0.65 4.35
CA ILE A 59 -11.38 0.44 3.95
C ILE A 59 -11.93 1.71 3.33
N ASP A 60 -11.68 2.87 3.95
CA ASP A 60 -12.15 4.14 3.42
C ASP A 60 -11.60 4.41 2.01
N ARG A 61 -10.31 4.19 1.80
CA ARG A 61 -9.67 4.32 0.48
C ARG A 61 -10.19 3.31 -0.53
N GLY A 62 -10.40 2.05 -0.11
CA GLY A 62 -10.94 0.99 -0.94
C GLY A 62 -12.36 1.29 -1.41
N VAL A 63 -13.25 1.67 -0.49
CA VAL A 63 -14.64 2.04 -0.80
C VAL A 63 -14.69 3.26 -1.73
N ASP A 64 -13.84 4.27 -1.48
CA ASP A 64 -13.70 5.45 -2.34
C ASP A 64 -13.30 5.08 -3.78
N ARG A 65 -12.36 4.13 -3.93
CA ARG A 65 -11.93 3.63 -5.24
C ARG A 65 -13.03 2.83 -5.92
N TRP A 66 -13.68 1.94 -5.18
CA TRP A 66 -14.77 1.10 -5.69
C TRP A 66 -15.94 1.94 -6.20
N ILE A 67 -16.40 2.94 -5.44
CA ILE A 67 -17.50 3.80 -5.89
C ILE A 67 -17.11 4.64 -7.11
N GLN A 68 -15.84 5.05 -7.21
CA GLN A 68 -15.33 5.74 -8.40
C GLN A 68 -15.38 4.85 -9.63
N ASP A 69 -15.04 3.57 -9.51
CA ASP A 69 -15.13 2.60 -10.61
C ASP A 69 -16.59 2.29 -10.95
N ALA A 70 -17.43 1.99 -9.97
CA ALA A 70 -18.84 1.65 -10.17
C ALA A 70 -19.64 2.79 -10.84
N ARG A 71 -19.31 4.05 -10.51
CA ARG A 71 -19.98 5.24 -11.06
C ARG A 71 -19.23 5.87 -12.24
N TYR A 72 -18.17 5.24 -12.74
CA TYR A 72 -17.38 5.78 -13.85
C TYR A 72 -18.22 5.97 -15.12
N ILE A 73 -18.91 4.92 -15.59
CA ILE A 73 -19.68 4.97 -16.85
C ILE A 73 -20.80 6.01 -16.79
N PRO A 74 -21.68 6.03 -15.77
CA PRO A 74 -22.71 7.07 -15.67
C PRO A 74 -22.13 8.49 -15.64
N ARG A 75 -21.03 8.70 -14.92
CA ARG A 75 -20.36 10.01 -14.83
C ARG A 75 -19.79 10.45 -16.17
N LEU A 76 -19.18 9.53 -16.92
CA LEU A 76 -18.65 9.79 -18.25
C LEU A 76 -19.77 10.23 -19.21
N LEU A 77 -20.92 9.55 -19.19
CA LEU A 77 -22.07 9.89 -20.03
C LEU A 77 -22.61 11.29 -19.72
N VAL A 78 -22.81 11.62 -18.43
CA VAL A 78 -23.27 12.96 -18.03
C VAL A 78 -22.26 14.03 -18.41
N SER A 79 -20.96 13.78 -18.19
CA SER A 79 -19.91 14.74 -18.55
C SER A 79 -19.84 14.98 -20.05
N SER A 80 -20.03 13.93 -20.85
CA SER A 80 -20.10 14.02 -22.33
C SER A 80 -21.34 14.78 -22.78
N ALA A 81 -22.49 14.58 -22.13
CA ALA A 81 -23.71 15.33 -22.43
C ALA A 81 -23.55 16.82 -22.10
N VAL A 82 -22.92 17.15 -20.95
CA VAL A 82 -22.59 18.54 -20.57
C VAL A 82 -21.65 19.16 -21.60
N PHE A 83 -20.59 18.45 -21.99
CA PHE A 83 -19.65 18.89 -23.03
C PHE A 83 -20.40 19.26 -24.32
N LEU A 84 -21.21 18.34 -24.85
CA LEU A 84 -21.96 18.56 -26.10
C LEU A 84 -22.93 19.74 -25.97
N THR A 85 -23.64 19.84 -24.84
CA THR A 85 -24.60 20.92 -24.60
C THR A 85 -23.91 22.27 -24.58
N VAL A 86 -22.81 22.39 -23.84
CA VAL A 86 -22.04 23.63 -23.72
C VAL A 86 -21.41 24.00 -25.06
N TYR A 87 -20.81 23.03 -25.75
CA TYR A 87 -20.19 23.23 -27.06
C TYR A 87 -21.22 23.72 -28.09
N PHE A 88 -22.36 23.03 -28.24
CA PHE A 88 -23.39 23.44 -29.19
C PHE A 88 -24.05 24.76 -28.80
N PHE A 89 -24.20 25.05 -27.52
CA PHE A 89 -24.72 26.33 -27.07
C PHE A 89 -23.81 27.48 -27.50
N PHE A 90 -22.50 27.40 -27.24
CA PHE A 90 -21.57 28.43 -27.67
C PHE A 90 -21.41 28.47 -29.20
N SER A 91 -21.41 27.33 -29.86
CA SER A 91 -21.26 27.26 -31.33
C SER A 91 -22.49 27.77 -32.11
N LEU A 92 -23.71 27.64 -31.57
CA LEU A 92 -24.96 27.98 -32.29
C LEU A 92 -25.61 29.27 -31.78
N ALA A 93 -25.58 29.53 -30.47
CA ALA A 93 -26.30 30.65 -29.86
C ALA A 93 -25.45 31.92 -29.76
N VAL A 94 -24.13 31.78 -29.55
CA VAL A 94 -23.20 32.91 -29.50
C VAL A 94 -22.65 33.14 -30.91
N ARG A 95 -23.28 34.05 -31.65
CA ARG A 95 -22.95 34.36 -33.06
C ARG A 95 -21.74 35.29 -33.24
N ASP A 96 -21.13 35.74 -32.15
CA ASP A 96 -19.87 36.47 -32.23
C ASP A 96 -18.75 35.48 -32.55
N PRO A 97 -17.83 35.80 -33.48
CA PRO A 97 -16.73 34.92 -33.86
C PRO A 97 -15.70 34.88 -32.73
N ILE A 98 -16.05 34.18 -31.66
CA ILE A 98 -15.07 33.62 -30.75
C ILE A 98 -14.33 32.54 -31.57
N PRO A 99 -12.99 32.49 -31.52
CA PRO A 99 -12.25 31.48 -32.27
C PRO A 99 -12.62 30.10 -31.70
N MET A 100 -12.96 29.13 -32.56
CA MET A 100 -13.42 27.75 -32.24
C MET A 100 -12.69 27.03 -31.08
N VAL A 101 -11.47 27.46 -30.81
CA VAL A 101 -10.61 26.99 -29.71
C VAL A 101 -11.20 27.36 -28.35
N ASP A 102 -11.77 28.55 -28.18
CA ASP A 102 -12.26 29.04 -26.89
C ASP A 102 -13.55 28.33 -26.47
N GLU A 103 -14.47 28.01 -27.40
CA GLU A 103 -15.69 27.23 -27.11
C GLU A 103 -15.35 25.79 -26.73
N LEU A 104 -14.36 25.21 -27.41
CA LEU A 104 -13.86 23.89 -27.08
C LEU A 104 -13.26 23.87 -25.66
N VAL A 105 -12.44 24.86 -25.33
CA VAL A 105 -11.86 25.01 -23.99
C VAL A 105 -12.96 25.16 -22.93
N LEU A 106 -13.96 26.01 -23.17
CA LEU A 106 -15.08 26.21 -22.25
C LEU A 106 -15.88 24.92 -22.02
N ALA A 107 -16.14 24.15 -23.09
CA ALA A 107 -16.84 22.87 -22.98
C ALA A 107 -16.02 21.81 -22.21
N ILE A 108 -14.70 21.74 -22.44
CA ILE A 108 -13.78 20.86 -21.69
C ILE A 108 -13.81 21.24 -20.20
N VAL A 109 -13.63 22.52 -19.87
CA VAL A 109 -13.64 22.99 -18.48
C VAL A 109 -14.98 22.69 -17.80
N ALA A 110 -16.10 22.99 -18.47
CA ALA A 110 -17.44 22.74 -17.93
C ALA A 110 -17.69 21.24 -17.66
N SER A 111 -17.32 20.38 -18.61
CA SER A 111 -17.46 18.92 -18.45
C SER A 111 -16.57 18.36 -17.35
N PHE A 112 -15.34 18.87 -17.21
CA PHE A 112 -14.45 18.50 -16.12
C PHE A 112 -15.01 18.92 -14.75
N LEU A 113 -15.52 20.15 -14.63
CA LEU A 113 -16.16 20.62 -13.40
C LEU A 113 -17.39 19.78 -13.02
N ALA A 114 -18.21 19.41 -14.01
CA ALA A 114 -19.34 18.51 -13.80
C ALA A 114 -18.88 17.13 -13.31
N ALA A 115 -17.86 16.55 -13.95
CA ALA A 115 -17.27 15.27 -13.53
C ALA A 115 -16.72 15.32 -12.10
N TYR A 116 -16.02 16.40 -11.75
CA TYR A 116 -15.46 16.62 -10.42
C TYR A 116 -16.56 16.74 -9.35
N ALA A 117 -17.59 17.54 -9.61
CA ALA A 117 -18.72 17.71 -8.70
C ALA A 117 -19.48 16.40 -8.46
N LEU A 118 -19.74 15.62 -9.53
CA LEU A 118 -20.36 14.31 -9.44
C LEU A 118 -19.50 13.33 -8.65
N SER A 119 -18.19 13.28 -8.89
CA SER A 119 -17.25 12.42 -8.15
C SER A 119 -17.28 12.70 -6.64
N LYS A 120 -17.31 13.98 -6.23
CA LYS A 120 -17.41 14.37 -4.81
C LYS A 120 -18.75 13.97 -4.20
N ARG A 121 -19.84 14.05 -4.96
CA ARG A 121 -21.17 13.64 -4.52
C ARG A 121 -21.28 12.12 -4.37
N ASP A 122 -20.76 11.35 -5.34
CA ASP A 122 -20.82 9.89 -5.35
C ASP A 122 -20.13 9.28 -4.12
N LYS A 123 -18.97 9.84 -3.72
CA LYS A 123 -18.25 9.41 -2.50
C LYS A 123 -19.03 9.63 -1.21
N LYS A 124 -19.95 10.59 -1.19
CA LYS A 124 -20.84 10.89 -0.06
C LYS A 124 -22.23 10.28 -0.22
N GLY A 125 -22.44 9.47 -1.27
CA GLY A 125 -23.71 8.82 -1.52
C GLY A 125 -24.01 7.76 -0.45
N GLU A 126 -25.30 7.52 -0.24
CA GLU A 126 -25.81 6.55 0.73
C GLU A 126 -25.20 5.16 0.55
N LEU A 127 -25.04 4.71 -0.70
CA LEU A 127 -24.45 3.41 -1.03
C LEU A 127 -22.98 3.28 -0.58
N ALA A 128 -22.17 4.33 -0.75
CA ALA A 128 -20.78 4.34 -0.29
C ALA A 128 -20.70 4.41 1.24
N MET A 129 -21.57 5.21 1.87
CA MET A 129 -21.65 5.32 3.32
C MET A 129 -22.08 4.01 3.98
N LYS A 130 -23.10 3.35 3.42
CA LYS A 130 -23.59 2.04 3.89
C LYS A 130 -22.50 0.98 3.83
N ARG A 131 -21.86 0.83 2.67
CA ARG A 131 -20.76 -0.15 2.50
C ARG A 131 -19.58 0.11 3.43
N ARG A 132 -19.21 1.39 3.61
CA ARG A 132 -18.17 1.81 4.56
C ARG A 132 -18.54 1.47 6.00
N LEU A 133 -19.80 1.66 6.38
CA LEU A 133 -20.28 1.32 7.71
C LEU A 133 -20.24 -0.20 7.95
N GLU A 134 -20.75 -1.00 7.00
CA GLU A 134 -20.79 -2.47 7.10
C GLU A 134 -19.38 -3.05 7.22
N LEU A 135 -18.44 -2.64 6.36
CA LEU A 135 -17.05 -3.11 6.42
C LEU A 135 -16.33 -2.67 7.71
N LYS A 136 -16.60 -1.46 8.21
CA LYS A 136 -16.02 -0.99 9.48
C LYS A 136 -16.60 -1.72 10.68
N GLN A 137 -17.90 -2.03 10.67
CA GLN A 137 -18.52 -2.85 11.70
C GLN A 137 -17.92 -4.24 11.70
N ASN A 138 -17.68 -4.85 10.54
CA ASN A 138 -16.97 -6.12 10.47
C ASN A 138 -15.53 -6.02 11.00
N ALA A 139 -14.78 -5.00 10.58
CA ALA A 139 -13.42 -4.74 11.09
C ALA A 139 -13.36 -4.52 12.60
N SER A 140 -14.43 -3.99 13.23
CA SER A 140 -14.51 -3.85 14.68
C SER A 140 -14.69 -5.17 15.43
N ARG A 141 -15.15 -6.23 14.74
CA ARG A 141 -15.33 -7.59 15.28
C ARG A 141 -14.10 -8.46 15.05
N CYS A 142 -12.94 -7.88 14.72
CA CYS A 142 -11.73 -8.64 14.46
C CYS A 142 -11.23 -9.37 15.71
N ASP A 143 -10.72 -10.57 15.50
CA ASP A 143 -10.07 -11.37 16.54
C ASP A 143 -8.56 -11.16 16.52
N TYR A 144 -7.94 -11.38 17.67
CA TYR A 144 -6.50 -11.25 17.86
C TYR A 144 -5.92 -12.58 18.32
N SER A 145 -4.91 -13.07 17.61
CA SER A 145 -4.24 -14.32 17.91
C SER A 145 -2.72 -14.13 17.91
N ILE A 146 -2.06 -14.95 18.73
CA ILE A 146 -0.61 -14.93 18.87
C ILE A 146 -0.01 -15.91 17.87
N LEU A 147 0.97 -15.44 17.11
CA LEU A 147 1.73 -16.21 16.15
C LEU A 147 3.22 -16.12 16.50
N GLU A 148 3.72 -17.16 17.17
CA GLU A 148 5.07 -17.19 17.74
C GLU A 148 6.16 -16.98 16.68
N GLY A 149 6.00 -17.56 15.49
CA GLY A 149 6.96 -17.42 14.39
C GLY A 149 7.13 -16.00 13.85
N LEU A 150 6.22 -15.06 14.17
CA LEU A 150 6.38 -13.65 13.81
C LEU A 150 7.49 -12.97 14.62
N SER A 151 7.79 -13.48 15.83
CA SER A 151 8.86 -12.97 16.69
C SER A 151 10.24 -13.09 16.02
N SER A 152 10.50 -14.13 15.22
CA SER A 152 11.74 -14.27 14.45
C SER A 152 11.93 -13.15 13.43
N TYR A 153 10.85 -12.68 12.80
CA TYR A 153 10.91 -11.56 11.86
C TYR A 153 11.20 -10.23 12.57
N GLU A 154 10.61 -10.03 13.77
CA GLU A 154 10.89 -8.86 14.60
C GLU A 154 12.33 -8.87 15.12
N ALA A 155 12.83 -10.03 15.58
CA ALA A 155 14.21 -10.21 16.03
C ALA A 155 15.21 -10.00 14.88
N TYR A 156 14.88 -10.43 13.67
CA TYR A 156 15.69 -10.17 12.48
C TYR A 156 15.79 -8.68 12.17
N LEU A 157 14.67 -7.96 12.20
CA LEU A 157 14.65 -6.50 12.01
C LEU A 157 15.48 -5.79 13.08
N ASP A 158 15.35 -6.21 14.34
CA ASP A 158 16.12 -5.64 15.45
C ASP A 158 17.61 -5.86 15.22
N THR A 159 18.03 -7.09 14.89
CA THR A 159 19.42 -7.45 14.55
C THR A 159 19.96 -6.58 13.41
N CYS A 160 19.20 -6.43 12.32
CA CYS A 160 19.60 -5.59 11.19
C CYS A 160 19.69 -4.11 11.57
N SER A 161 18.88 -3.64 12.52
CA SER A 161 18.93 -2.26 13.00
C SER A 161 20.20 -1.94 13.81
N TYR A 162 20.82 -2.95 14.43
CA TYR A 162 22.09 -2.78 15.16
C TYR A 162 23.33 -2.84 14.26
N LEU A 163 23.21 -3.34 13.03
CA LEU A 163 24.32 -3.33 12.07
C LEU A 163 24.61 -1.92 11.58
N ASP A 164 25.88 -1.65 11.25
CA ASP A 164 26.25 -0.38 10.64
C ASP A 164 25.61 -0.24 9.26
N THR A 165 25.24 0.99 8.91
CA THR A 165 24.62 1.34 7.64
C THR A 165 25.48 0.96 6.44
N LEU A 166 26.80 1.07 6.58
CA LEU A 166 27.77 0.67 5.56
C LEU A 166 27.76 -0.86 5.39
N ASP A 167 27.95 -1.60 6.50
CA ASP A 167 27.93 -3.06 6.50
C ASP A 167 26.63 -3.63 5.92
N LEU A 168 25.48 -3.06 6.29
CA LEU A 168 24.19 -3.55 5.81
C LEU A 168 23.98 -3.25 4.31
N ALA A 169 24.45 -2.09 3.82
CA ALA A 169 24.41 -1.74 2.41
C ALA A 169 25.32 -2.67 1.58
N ASP A 170 26.51 -2.99 2.09
CA ASP A 170 27.45 -3.89 1.42
C ASP A 170 26.91 -5.32 1.35
N ARG A 171 26.31 -5.82 2.44
CA ARG A 171 25.63 -7.13 2.47
C ARG A 171 24.44 -7.18 1.52
N LEU A 172 23.70 -6.08 1.36
CA LEU A 172 22.60 -6.00 0.40
C LEU A 172 23.09 -6.06 -1.05
N ALA A 173 24.22 -5.42 -1.34
CA ALA A 173 24.79 -5.30 -2.69
C ALA A 173 25.79 -6.41 -3.07
N LEU A 174 26.04 -7.40 -2.20
CA LEU A 174 27.03 -8.47 -2.38
C LEU A 174 28.47 -7.96 -2.58
N THR A 175 28.83 -6.85 -1.94
CA THR A 175 30.16 -6.21 -2.07
C THR A 175 31.08 -6.51 -0.88
N GLY A 176 30.52 -6.97 0.25
CA GLY A 176 31.28 -7.33 1.45
C GLY A 176 31.54 -8.83 1.61
N ASP A 177 32.36 -9.18 2.60
CA ASP A 177 32.76 -10.56 2.90
C ASP A 177 31.66 -11.42 3.57
N ALA A 178 30.57 -10.79 4.01
CA ALA A 178 29.47 -11.45 4.72
C ALA A 178 28.14 -11.33 3.96
N ASP A 179 27.31 -12.37 4.03
CA ASP A 179 25.92 -12.32 3.55
C ASP A 179 25.02 -11.61 4.59
N LEU A 180 23.76 -11.37 4.20
CA LEU A 180 22.72 -10.92 5.13
C LEU A 180 22.58 -11.93 6.28
N PRO A 181 22.19 -11.47 7.49
CA PRO A 181 21.87 -12.39 8.58
C PRO A 181 20.85 -13.45 8.12
N ALA A 182 20.96 -14.67 8.65
CA ALA A 182 19.96 -15.69 8.37
C ALA A 182 18.68 -15.40 9.16
N LEU A 183 17.52 -15.55 8.52
CA LEU A 183 16.24 -15.58 9.23
C LEU A 183 16.00 -17.02 9.69
N GLU A 184 16.34 -17.27 10.95
CA GLU A 184 16.15 -18.57 11.59
C GLU A 184 14.74 -18.65 12.20
N ILE A 185 13.93 -19.54 11.67
CA ILE A 185 12.59 -19.84 12.19
C ILE A 185 12.59 -21.31 12.58
N ALA A 186 12.11 -21.61 13.78
CA ALA A 186 12.00 -23.00 14.23
C ALA A 186 11.08 -23.78 13.28
N GLU A 187 11.42 -25.02 12.92
CA GLU A 187 10.60 -25.85 12.02
C GLU A 187 9.15 -25.98 12.51
N SER A 188 8.94 -25.98 13.84
CA SER A 188 7.63 -25.99 14.49
C SER A 188 6.77 -24.74 14.25
N GLU A 189 7.39 -23.63 13.86
CA GLU A 189 6.74 -22.32 13.66
C GLU A 189 6.59 -21.98 12.16
N THR A 190 7.18 -22.80 11.28
CA THR A 190 7.01 -22.66 9.83
C THR A 190 5.61 -23.12 9.39
N GLY A 191 5.02 -22.40 8.45
CA GLY A 191 3.64 -22.69 8.02
C GLY A 191 3.19 -21.89 6.79
N PRO A 192 1.98 -22.20 6.26
CA PRO A 192 1.45 -21.56 5.05
C PRO A 192 1.25 -20.04 5.19
N TRP A 193 1.17 -19.55 6.43
CA TRP A 193 1.06 -18.13 6.77
C TRP A 193 2.27 -17.31 6.30
N GLN A 194 3.46 -17.91 6.15
CA GLN A 194 4.67 -17.19 5.72
C GLN A 194 4.53 -16.67 4.28
N LYS A 195 3.92 -17.47 3.40
CA LYS A 195 3.65 -17.07 2.03
C LYS A 195 2.63 -15.93 1.99
N GLU A 196 1.56 -16.03 2.77
CA GLU A 196 0.55 -14.97 2.87
C GLU A 196 1.17 -13.67 3.43
N PHE A 197 1.98 -13.78 4.49
CA PHE A 197 2.71 -12.67 5.08
C PHE A 197 3.63 -11.98 4.05
N LYS A 198 4.43 -12.75 3.32
CA LYS A 198 5.32 -12.27 2.27
C LYS A 198 4.55 -11.52 1.17
N ASP A 199 3.46 -12.11 0.68
CA ASP A 199 2.65 -11.52 -0.38
C ASP A 199 2.04 -10.18 0.08
N ILE A 200 1.50 -10.13 1.30
CA ILE A 200 0.95 -8.90 1.89
C ILE A 200 2.06 -7.87 2.15
N LEU A 201 3.22 -8.28 2.67
CA LEU A 201 4.36 -7.42 2.95
C LEU A 201 4.85 -6.73 1.66
N LEU A 202 5.14 -7.51 0.62
CA LEU A 202 5.58 -6.96 -0.67
C LEU A 202 4.51 -6.04 -1.27
N ARG A 203 3.24 -6.46 -1.23
CA ARG A 203 2.13 -5.66 -1.76
C ARG A 203 1.96 -4.34 -1.00
N HIS A 204 2.16 -4.37 0.32
CA HIS A 204 2.12 -3.18 1.15
C HIS A 204 3.14 -2.14 0.66
N PHE A 205 4.43 -2.51 0.56
CA PHE A 205 5.47 -1.56 0.12
C PHE A 205 5.33 -1.15 -1.35
N GLU A 206 4.86 -2.03 -2.23
CA GLU A 206 4.57 -1.65 -3.62
C GLU A 206 3.56 -0.50 -3.70
N LEU A 207 2.59 -0.46 -2.79
CA LEU A 207 1.51 0.53 -2.79
C LEU A 207 1.81 1.75 -1.91
N THR A 208 2.47 1.58 -0.77
CA THR A 208 2.73 2.65 0.21
C THR A 208 4.09 3.34 0.01
N ASP A 209 5.15 2.59 -0.31
CA ASP A 209 6.52 3.09 -0.47
C ASP A 209 7.18 2.56 -1.76
N ARG A 210 6.74 3.13 -2.88
CA ARG A 210 7.27 2.80 -4.22
C ARG A 210 8.79 2.96 -4.33
N PRO A 211 9.43 4.01 -3.77
CA PRO A 211 10.89 4.11 -3.76
C PRO A 211 11.58 2.91 -3.10
N LEU A 212 11.14 2.49 -1.92
CA LEU A 212 11.73 1.35 -1.21
C LEU A 212 11.50 0.04 -2.00
N TYR A 213 10.29 -0.17 -2.53
CA TYR A 213 10.01 -1.33 -3.37
C TYR A 213 10.88 -1.37 -4.64
N ALA A 214 11.12 -0.21 -5.27
CA ALA A 214 12.01 -0.13 -6.44
C ALA A 214 13.46 -0.50 -6.11
N LEU A 215 13.94 -0.13 -4.91
CA LEU A 215 15.25 -0.56 -4.42
C LEU A 215 15.28 -2.05 -4.13
N TYR A 216 14.22 -2.62 -3.55
CA TYR A 216 14.10 -4.07 -3.36
C TYR A 216 14.25 -4.83 -4.69
N VAL A 217 13.56 -4.39 -5.74
CA VAL A 217 13.67 -4.98 -7.09
C VAL A 217 15.11 -4.88 -7.63
N GLN A 218 15.82 -3.78 -7.35
CA GLN A 218 17.22 -3.62 -7.74
C GLN A 218 18.15 -4.55 -6.96
N VAL A 219 17.98 -4.66 -5.63
CA VAL A 219 18.75 -5.60 -4.79
C VAL A 219 18.55 -7.04 -5.28
N MET A 220 17.30 -7.43 -5.57
CA MET A 220 17.01 -8.78 -6.08
C MET A 220 17.68 -9.03 -7.44
N ARG A 221 17.79 -8.01 -8.30
CA ARG A 221 18.51 -8.12 -9.57
C ARG A 221 20.01 -8.34 -9.35
N VAL A 222 20.63 -7.56 -8.48
CA VAL A 222 22.05 -7.70 -8.13
C VAL A 222 22.31 -9.09 -7.57
N ARG A 223 21.46 -9.54 -6.64
CA ARG A 223 21.59 -10.86 -6.01
C ARG A 223 21.35 -12.04 -6.94
N THR A 224 20.43 -11.91 -7.90
CA THR A 224 20.22 -12.95 -8.93
C THR A 224 21.33 -13.00 -9.97
N SER A 225 22.02 -11.88 -10.21
CA SER A 225 23.19 -11.86 -11.09
C SER A 225 24.47 -12.36 -10.43
N GLU A 226 24.48 -12.57 -9.10
CA GLU A 226 25.65 -12.94 -8.28
C GLU A 226 26.88 -12.03 -8.46
N ALA A 227 26.74 -10.91 -9.15
CA ALA A 227 27.77 -9.91 -9.37
C ALA A 227 27.53 -8.77 -8.37
N GLY A 228 28.47 -8.61 -7.43
CA GLY A 228 28.46 -7.49 -6.50
C GLY A 228 28.52 -6.14 -7.23
N ASP A 229 27.80 -5.14 -6.70
CA ASP A 229 27.75 -3.80 -7.28
C ASP A 229 28.12 -2.72 -6.24
N GLU A 230 29.39 -2.32 -6.25
CA GLU A 230 29.94 -1.29 -5.35
C GLU A 230 29.27 0.08 -5.56
N ALA A 231 28.91 0.43 -6.79
CA ALA A 231 28.23 1.69 -7.08
C ALA A 231 26.82 1.69 -6.48
N PHE A 232 26.15 0.53 -6.48
CA PHE A 232 24.85 0.36 -5.84
C PHE A 232 24.95 0.39 -4.31
N ALA A 233 25.96 -0.25 -3.71
CA ALA A 233 26.23 -0.15 -2.27
C ALA A 233 26.41 1.32 -1.82
N ALA A 234 27.28 2.07 -2.51
CA ALA A 234 27.51 3.49 -2.24
C ALA A 234 26.23 4.33 -2.38
N ARG A 235 25.36 3.97 -3.34
CA ARG A 235 24.05 4.61 -3.50
C ARG A 235 23.12 4.31 -2.33
N LEU A 236 23.06 3.08 -1.84
CA LEU A 236 22.26 2.70 -0.67
C LEU A 236 22.70 3.46 0.57
N ILE A 237 24.01 3.57 0.82
CA ILE A 237 24.58 4.35 1.94
C ILE A 237 24.14 5.81 1.84
N LYS A 238 24.30 6.43 0.66
CA LYS A 238 23.90 7.82 0.44
C LYS A 238 22.40 8.03 0.69
N LEU A 239 21.56 7.06 0.30
CA LEU A 239 20.10 7.13 0.50
C LEU A 239 19.72 6.93 1.97
N ALA A 240 20.37 6.00 2.68
CA ALA A 240 20.18 5.79 4.10
C ALA A 240 20.53 7.06 4.91
N MET A 241 21.67 7.67 4.62
CA MET A 241 22.12 8.88 5.32
C MET A 241 21.29 10.13 5.05
N HIS A 242 20.81 10.34 3.82
CA HIS A 242 20.16 11.61 3.43
C HIS A 242 18.64 11.56 3.33
N LYS A 243 18.03 10.38 3.16
CA LYS A 243 16.59 10.24 2.87
C LYS A 243 15.85 9.36 3.87
N ASN A 244 16.46 9.05 5.02
CA ASN A 244 15.91 8.12 6.02
C ASN A 244 15.44 6.80 5.37
N LEU A 245 16.21 6.25 4.44
CA LEU A 245 15.91 4.94 3.89
C LEU A 245 16.16 3.90 4.99
N ASP A 246 15.13 3.11 5.25
CA ASP A 246 15.20 2.02 6.21
C ASP A 246 15.82 0.76 5.57
N LEU A 247 17.13 0.62 5.75
CA LEU A 247 17.89 -0.53 5.25
C LEU A 247 17.50 -1.83 5.97
N SER A 248 17.06 -1.77 7.22
CA SER A 248 16.66 -2.96 7.99
C SER A 248 15.43 -3.63 7.36
N LEU A 249 14.48 -2.80 6.92
CA LEU A 249 13.28 -3.24 6.23
C LEU A 249 13.58 -3.71 4.81
N LEU A 250 14.48 -3.03 4.10
CA LEU A 250 14.94 -3.49 2.79
C LEU A 250 15.57 -4.89 2.88
N ALA A 251 16.37 -5.14 3.92
CA ALA A 251 16.94 -6.45 4.20
C ALA A 251 15.86 -7.50 4.53
N LEU A 252 14.83 -7.13 5.30
CA LEU A 252 13.70 -8.01 5.58
C LEU A 252 12.97 -8.42 4.29
N LEU A 253 12.70 -7.49 3.38
CA LEU A 253 12.02 -7.81 2.11
C LEU A 253 12.81 -8.82 1.27
N VAL A 254 14.14 -8.69 1.26
CA VAL A 254 15.03 -9.63 0.55
C VAL A 254 14.97 -11.01 1.20
N VAL A 255 15.09 -11.10 2.53
CA VAL A 255 15.13 -12.40 3.21
C VAL A 255 13.76 -13.08 3.24
N ALA A 256 12.68 -12.33 3.47
CA ALA A 256 11.31 -12.83 3.35
C ALA A 256 10.99 -13.30 1.93
N SER A 257 11.68 -12.80 0.91
CA SER A 257 11.50 -13.26 -0.47
C SER A 257 12.16 -14.62 -0.77
N LYS A 258 13.15 -15.03 0.03
CA LYS A 258 13.87 -16.30 -0.12
C LYS A 258 13.14 -17.48 0.55
N GLN A 259 12.30 -17.20 1.54
CA GLN A 259 11.37 -18.17 2.13
C GLN A 259 10.14 -18.35 1.23
#